data_AF-A0A7C6N9R0-F1
#
_entry.id   AF-A0A7C6N9R0-F1
#
_cell.length_a   1.000
_cell.length_b   1.000
_cell.length_c   1.000
_cell.angle_alpha   90.00
_cell.angle_beta   90.00
_cell.angle_gamma   90.00
#
_symmetry.space_group_name_H-M   'P 1'
#
loop_
_entity.id
_entity.type
_entity.pdbx_description
1 polymer ?
#
loop_
_entity_poly.entity_id
_entity_poly.type
_entity_poly.pdbx_seq_one_letter_code
_entity_poly.pdbx_strand_id
1 'polypeptide(L)'
;MALHHSGKIVKCDQKVDITATFGSDLVLEGFTAIPNILLKVYSQVGISDFQMLLLIQLIRFHVEEREYYPSPQMLAEVMESEPARLERELQDLLDKEIIAVSQFYDCDHRVIFQGYDFEPLFSKISDIWAAIRAREIEESKKLLNSQELAPDMFDNKVTGLINCFEKEFGRPLSPIEVEQIEQWAAGADASLVVEALRRAVLGGKHNFKYINSILVEWKKNNIRTLDAVEQYDRDFHKRRAGLKKRCAGPGEVPAPEDSKTDSKKKAFIRTLYI
;
A
#
# COMPACT_ATOMS: atom_id res chain seq x y z
N MET A 1 -2.52 -35.93 27.31
CA MET A 1 -3.75 -35.18 27.03
C MET A 1 -3.85 -35.00 25.52
N ALA A 2 -5.07 -35.00 24.99
CA ALA A 2 -5.43 -35.51 23.67
C ALA A 2 -4.63 -34.93 22.49
N LEU A 3 -3.93 -35.81 21.76
CA LEU A 3 -3.49 -35.56 20.39
C LEU A 3 -4.74 -35.35 19.53
N HIS A 4 -5.07 -34.10 19.20
CA HIS A 4 -6.03 -33.82 18.14
C HIS A 4 -5.36 -34.14 16.80
N HIS A 5 -5.27 -35.43 16.48
CA HIS A 5 -5.24 -35.83 15.08
C HIS A 5 -6.53 -35.29 14.47
N SER A 6 -6.43 -34.23 13.67
CA SER A 6 -7.47 -33.85 12.73
C SER A 6 -7.80 -35.11 11.92
N GLY A 7 -8.94 -35.73 12.22
CA GLY A 7 -9.31 -37.00 11.62
C GLY A 7 -9.37 -36.82 10.12
N LYS A 8 -8.59 -37.59 9.35
CA LYS A 8 -8.56 -37.52 7.89
C LYS A 8 -9.98 -37.72 7.36
N ILE A 9 -10.61 -36.65 6.91
CA ILE A 9 -11.93 -36.69 6.27
C ILE A 9 -11.71 -37.17 4.85
N VAL A 10 -11.91 -38.47 4.61
CA VAL A 10 -11.73 -39.08 3.28
C VAL A 10 -13.04 -39.01 2.52
N LYS A 11 -13.00 -38.44 1.32
CA LYS A 11 -14.15 -38.39 0.41
C LYS A 11 -14.31 -39.77 -0.27
N CYS A 12 -15.37 -40.51 0.07
CA CYS A 12 -15.53 -41.92 -0.32
C CYS A 12 -16.13 -42.15 -1.73
N ASP A 13 -16.55 -41.09 -2.43
CA ASP A 13 -17.67 -41.21 -3.40
C ASP A 13 -17.28 -41.01 -4.88
N GLN A 14 -15.99 -40.87 -5.23
CA GLN A 14 -15.59 -40.56 -6.62
C GLN A 14 -14.37 -41.35 -7.11
N LYS A 15 -14.30 -41.59 -8.43
CA LYS A 15 -13.05 -41.94 -9.14
C LYS A 15 -12.03 -40.86 -8.77
N VAL A 16 -11.08 -41.20 -7.90
CA VAL A 16 -10.14 -40.25 -7.31
C VAL A 16 -9.17 -39.79 -8.40
N ASP A 17 -9.31 -38.54 -8.84
CA ASP A 17 -8.22 -37.84 -9.50
C ASP A 17 -7.17 -37.55 -8.41
N ILE A 18 -6.13 -38.38 -8.36
CA ILE A 18 -5.08 -38.33 -7.34
C ILE A 18 -4.39 -36.96 -7.36
N THR A 19 -4.26 -36.34 -8.53
CA THR A 19 -3.60 -35.03 -8.68
C THR A 19 -4.45 -33.92 -8.07
N ALA A 20 -5.76 -33.92 -8.36
CA ALA A 20 -6.68 -32.94 -7.79
C ALA A 20 -6.86 -33.13 -6.28
N THR A 21 -6.85 -34.38 -5.81
CA THR A 21 -6.96 -34.71 -4.38
C THR A 21 -5.72 -34.27 -3.63
N PHE A 22 -4.52 -34.53 -4.16
CA PHE A 22 -3.26 -34.04 -3.60
C PHE A 22 -3.24 -32.51 -3.51
N GLY A 23 -3.66 -31.80 -4.57
CA GLY A 23 -3.73 -30.34 -4.55
C GLY A 23 -4.69 -29.79 -3.50
N SER A 24 -5.82 -30.47 -3.28
CA SER A 24 -6.76 -30.13 -2.20
C SER A 24 -6.15 -30.36 -0.83
N ASP A 25 -5.56 -31.53 -0.60
CA ASP A 25 -4.95 -31.90 0.68
C ASP A 25 -3.80 -30.94 1.00
N LEU A 26 -2.95 -30.60 0.03
CA LEU A 26 -1.84 -29.66 0.22
C LEU A 26 -2.29 -28.29 0.74
N VAL A 27 -3.45 -27.79 0.30
CA VAL A 27 -4.02 -26.53 0.79
C VAL A 27 -4.64 -26.70 2.18
N LEU A 28 -5.26 -27.84 2.45
CA LEU A 28 -5.94 -28.14 3.72
C LEU A 28 -4.97 -28.45 4.87
N GLU A 29 -3.79 -29.00 4.57
CA GLU A 29 -2.70 -29.19 5.54
C GLU A 29 -2.13 -27.84 6.04
N GLY A 30 -2.34 -26.75 5.30
CA GLY A 30 -2.03 -25.40 5.73
C GLY A 30 -0.66 -24.88 5.26
N PHE A 31 -0.32 -23.67 5.71
CA PHE A 31 0.94 -23.00 5.37
C PHE A 31 1.47 -22.23 6.58
N THR A 32 2.76 -22.38 6.84
CA THR A 32 3.47 -21.54 7.81
C THR A 32 4.18 -20.40 7.09
N ALA A 33 3.68 -19.16 7.27
CA ALA A 33 4.24 -17.97 6.64
C ALA A 33 5.27 -17.29 7.53
N ILE A 34 6.44 -16.98 6.96
CA ILE A 34 7.53 -16.31 7.69
C ILE A 34 7.76 -14.91 7.09
N PRO A 35 7.76 -13.84 7.90
CA PRO A 35 8.04 -12.49 7.41
C PRO A 35 9.41 -12.40 6.74
N ASN A 36 9.46 -11.90 5.50
CA ASN A 36 10.71 -11.77 4.75
C ASN A 36 11.75 -10.89 5.45
N ILE A 37 11.31 -9.93 6.27
CA ILE A 37 12.24 -9.11 7.03
C ILE A 37 13.01 -9.94 8.07
N LEU A 38 12.35 -10.87 8.75
CA LEU A 38 13.00 -11.79 9.68
C LEU A 38 14.08 -12.60 8.95
N LEU A 39 13.75 -13.17 7.79
CA LEU A 39 14.72 -13.91 6.97
C LEU A 39 15.90 -13.07 6.49
N LYS A 40 15.72 -11.75 6.30
CA LYS A 40 16.80 -10.85 5.88
C LYS A 40 17.73 -10.45 7.03
N VAL A 41 17.25 -10.43 8.27
CA VAL A 41 17.97 -9.81 9.39
C VAL A 41 18.23 -10.74 10.57
N TYR A 42 17.72 -11.97 10.61
CA TYR A 42 17.81 -12.86 11.78
C TYR A 42 19.26 -13.03 12.29
N SER A 43 20.23 -13.18 11.39
CA SER A 43 21.65 -13.29 11.75
C SER A 43 22.22 -12.02 12.40
N GLN A 44 21.71 -10.84 12.02
CA GLN A 44 22.09 -9.55 12.63
C GLN A 44 21.49 -9.40 14.04
N VAL A 45 20.38 -10.08 14.33
CA VAL A 45 19.76 -10.14 15.67
C VAL A 45 20.39 -11.24 16.55
N GLY A 46 21.42 -11.94 16.05
CA GLY A 46 22.11 -13.00 16.80
C GLY A 46 21.41 -14.35 16.81
N ILE A 47 20.49 -14.57 15.86
CA ILE A 47 19.81 -15.86 15.64
C ILE A 47 20.66 -16.68 14.65
N SER A 48 20.98 -17.93 15.00
CA SER A 48 21.66 -18.86 14.09
C SER A 48 20.70 -19.52 13.09
N ASP A 49 21.21 -20.10 12.00
CA ASP A 49 20.39 -20.83 11.01
C ASP A 49 19.59 -21.97 11.68
N PHE A 50 20.21 -22.65 12.64
CA PHE A 50 19.56 -23.69 13.43
C PHE A 50 18.41 -23.13 14.28
N GLN A 51 18.67 -22.01 14.97
CA GLN A 51 17.66 -21.31 15.77
C GLN A 51 16.54 -20.74 14.89
N MET A 52 16.85 -20.31 13.67
CA MET A 52 15.85 -19.83 12.73
C MET A 52 14.91 -20.96 12.32
N LEU A 53 15.43 -22.16 12.02
CA LEU A 53 14.59 -23.33 11.77
C LEU A 53 13.76 -23.72 13.00
N LEU A 54 14.35 -23.64 14.20
CA LEU A 54 13.64 -23.87 15.46
C LEU A 54 12.47 -22.88 15.62
N LEU A 55 12.69 -21.58 15.38
CA LEU A 55 11.63 -20.56 15.41
C LEU A 55 10.51 -20.86 14.40
N ILE A 56 10.86 -21.31 13.18
CA ILE A 56 9.86 -21.70 12.18
C ILE A 56 9.01 -22.86 12.69
N GLN A 57 9.61 -23.88 13.32
CA GLN A 57 8.87 -25.00 13.88
C GLN A 57 7.99 -24.56 15.06
N LEU A 58 8.48 -23.68 15.94
CA LEU A 58 7.67 -23.12 17.03
C LEU A 58 6.44 -22.35 16.49
N ILE A 59 6.63 -21.53 15.45
CA ILE A 59 5.52 -20.81 14.79
C ILE A 59 4.54 -21.80 14.16
N ARG A 60 5.03 -22.85 13.47
CA ARG A 60 4.20 -23.90 12.90
C ARG A 60 3.35 -24.59 13.96
N PHE A 61 3.96 -25.08 15.05
CA PHE A 61 3.25 -25.71 16.17
C PHE A 61 2.16 -24.80 16.75
N HIS A 62 2.48 -23.51 16.91
CA HIS A 62 1.56 -22.51 17.43
C HIS A 62 0.35 -22.29 16.50
N VAL A 63 0.58 -22.21 15.19
CA VAL A 63 -0.45 -21.86 14.20
C VAL A 63 -1.29 -23.08 13.78
N GLU A 64 -0.64 -24.19 13.43
CA GLU A 64 -1.29 -25.40 12.89
C GLU A 64 -1.86 -26.29 14.00
N GLU A 65 -1.07 -26.56 15.03
CA GLU A 65 -1.38 -27.59 16.03
C GLU A 65 -1.95 -27.02 17.34
N ARG A 66 -1.95 -25.69 17.50
CA ARG A 66 -2.29 -25.02 18.76
C ARG A 66 -1.45 -25.52 19.93
N GLU A 67 -0.21 -25.93 19.63
CA GLU A 67 0.79 -26.30 20.62
C GLU A 67 1.66 -25.07 20.90
N TYR A 68 1.42 -24.45 22.05
CA TYR A 68 2.02 -23.17 22.41
C TYR A 68 3.33 -23.32 23.18
N TYR A 69 3.56 -24.49 23.78
CA TYR A 69 4.74 -24.76 24.61
C TYR A 69 5.33 -26.15 24.30
N PRO A 70 5.71 -26.41 23.03
CA PRO A 70 6.23 -27.70 22.63
C PRO A 70 7.49 -28.06 23.42
N SER A 71 7.55 -29.30 23.89
CA SER A 71 8.71 -29.78 24.64
C SER A 71 9.90 -30.03 23.71
N PRO A 72 11.15 -30.05 24.24
CA PRO A 72 12.32 -30.43 23.44
C PRO A 72 12.19 -31.82 22.79
N GLN A 73 11.43 -32.73 23.38
CA GLN A 73 11.15 -34.04 22.79
C GLN A 73 10.25 -33.94 21.56
N MET A 74 9.18 -33.13 21.61
CA MET A 74 8.30 -32.90 20.45
C MET A 74 9.07 -32.24 19.30
N LEU A 75 9.95 -31.30 19.62
CA LEU A 75 10.80 -30.64 18.63
C LEU A 75 11.82 -31.60 18.00
N ALA A 76 12.33 -32.57 18.74
CA ALA A 76 13.25 -33.60 18.23
C ALA A 76 12.58 -34.58 17.26
N GLU A 77 11.24 -34.69 17.26
CA GLU A 77 10.51 -35.51 16.28
C GLU A 77 10.47 -34.86 14.90
N VAL A 78 10.57 -33.52 14.83
CA VAL A 78 10.48 -32.74 13.59
C VAL A 78 11.80 -32.11 13.17
N MET A 79 12.78 -32.04 14.07
CA MET A 79 14.13 -31.55 13.81
C MET A 79 15.14 -32.69 13.95
N GLU A 80 16.11 -32.78 13.04
CA GLU A 80 17.22 -33.74 13.12
C GLU A 80 18.23 -33.31 14.22
N SER A 81 17.79 -33.35 15.48
CA SER A 81 18.57 -32.93 16.64
C SER A 81 18.16 -33.61 17.93
N GLU A 82 19.14 -33.76 18.82
CA GLU A 82 18.93 -34.32 20.15
C GLU A 82 18.18 -33.34 21.07
N PRO A 83 17.28 -33.82 21.96
CA PRO A 83 16.52 -32.96 22.88
C PRO A 83 17.39 -32.04 23.74
N ALA A 84 18.55 -32.52 24.21
CA ALA A 84 19.47 -31.75 25.03
C ALA A 84 20.16 -30.59 24.26
N ARG A 85 20.23 -30.67 22.92
CA ARG A 85 20.68 -29.53 22.11
C ARG A 85 19.54 -28.53 21.95
N LEU A 86 18.34 -29.00 21.63
CA LEU A 86 17.16 -28.14 21.47
C LEU A 86 16.86 -27.34 22.74
N GLU A 87 16.97 -27.97 23.91
CA GLU A 87 16.81 -27.29 25.20
C GLU A 87 17.83 -26.16 25.40
N ARG A 88 19.11 -26.39 25.06
CA ARG A 88 20.14 -25.36 25.12
C ARG A 88 19.88 -24.21 24.15
N GLU A 89 19.42 -24.51 22.95
CA GLU A 89 19.12 -23.51 21.92
C GLU A 89 17.87 -22.69 22.27
N LEU A 90 16.85 -23.32 22.88
CA LEU A 90 15.69 -22.63 23.44
C LEU A 90 16.11 -21.70 24.59
N GLN A 91 16.96 -22.18 25.49
CA GLN A 91 17.48 -21.35 26.58
C GLN A 91 18.29 -20.17 26.05
N ASP A 92 19.14 -20.36 25.05
CA ASP A 92 19.89 -19.28 24.42
C ASP A 92 18.97 -18.25 23.74
N LEU A 93 17.87 -18.69 23.11
CA LEU A 93 16.85 -17.79 22.56
C LEU A 93 16.11 -16.99 23.64
N LEU A 94 15.83 -17.59 24.80
CA LEU A 94 15.25 -16.91 25.96
C LEU A 94 16.23 -15.88 26.55
N ASP A 95 17.50 -16.27 26.73
CA ASP A 95 18.54 -15.41 27.31
C ASP A 95 18.85 -14.20 26.40
N LYS A 96 18.75 -14.38 25.08
CA LYS A 96 18.86 -13.30 24.08
C LYS A 96 17.61 -12.42 23.98
N GLU A 97 16.56 -12.76 24.71
CA GLU A 97 15.23 -12.14 24.62
C GLU A 97 14.69 -12.16 23.19
N ILE A 98 14.97 -13.24 22.44
CA ILE A 98 14.36 -13.47 21.13
C ILE A 98 12.94 -14.03 21.33
N ILE A 99 12.80 -14.95 22.27
CA ILE A 99 11.50 -15.45 22.71
C ILE A 99 11.34 -15.21 24.21
N ALA A 100 10.12 -15.25 24.70
CA ALA A 100 9.80 -15.25 26.13
C ALA A 100 8.85 -16.40 26.47
N VAL A 101 8.67 -16.68 27.77
CA VAL A 101 7.59 -17.55 28.25
C VAL A 101 6.51 -16.67 28.88
N SER A 102 5.35 -16.62 28.24
CA SER A 102 4.22 -15.79 28.64
C SER A 102 3.02 -16.64 29.02
N GLN A 103 2.06 -16.04 29.73
CA GLN A 103 0.76 -16.65 30.00
C GLN A 103 -0.26 -16.17 28.97
N PHE A 104 -0.93 -17.12 28.33
CA PHE A 104 -2.00 -16.89 27.37
C PHE A 104 -3.35 -17.25 27.99
N TYR A 105 -4.38 -16.48 27.67
CA TYR A 105 -5.75 -16.74 28.10
C TYR A 105 -6.58 -17.22 26.90
N ASP A 106 -7.10 -18.44 27.03
CA ASP A 106 -8.08 -18.99 26.09
C ASP A 106 -9.48 -18.56 26.54
N CYS A 107 -10.17 -17.74 25.74
CA CYS A 107 -11.51 -17.26 26.07
C CYS A 107 -12.61 -18.32 25.87
N ASP A 108 -12.41 -19.26 24.94
CA ASP A 108 -13.37 -20.32 24.62
C ASP A 108 -13.38 -21.37 25.72
N HIS A 109 -12.19 -21.73 26.22
CA HIS A 109 -12.02 -22.71 27.28
C HIS A 109 -11.90 -22.10 28.69
N ARG A 110 -11.75 -20.77 28.79
CA ARG A 110 -11.57 -20.00 30.04
C ARG A 110 -10.41 -20.50 30.90
N VAL A 111 -9.31 -20.84 30.24
CA VAL A 111 -8.08 -21.33 30.90
C VAL A 111 -6.92 -20.40 30.63
N ILE A 112 -6.01 -20.33 31.60
CA ILE A 112 -4.71 -19.69 31.44
C ILE A 112 -3.67 -20.79 31.30
N PHE A 113 -2.80 -20.67 30.31
CA PHE A 113 -1.72 -21.63 30.04
C PHE A 113 -0.43 -20.90 29.67
N GLN A 114 0.70 -21.58 29.73
CA GLN A 114 2.00 -21.03 29.35
C GLN A 114 2.31 -21.33 27.88
N GLY A 115 3.06 -20.45 27.23
CA GLY A 115 3.54 -20.64 25.87
C GLY A 115 4.75 -19.79 25.55
N TYR A 116 5.41 -20.11 24.43
CA TYR A 116 6.44 -19.25 23.87
C TYR A 116 5.81 -18.02 23.21
N ASP A 117 6.39 -16.87 23.50
CA ASP A 117 5.98 -15.56 23.03
C ASP A 117 7.06 -14.97 22.12
N PHE A 118 6.63 -14.46 20.97
CA PHE A 118 7.49 -13.90 19.94
C PHE A 118 7.46 -12.36 19.91
N GLU A 119 6.72 -11.71 20.80
CA GLU A 119 6.72 -10.24 20.92
C GLU A 119 8.15 -9.66 21.05
N PRO A 120 9.07 -10.24 21.87
CA PRO A 120 10.45 -9.74 21.97
C PRO A 120 11.22 -9.76 20.64
N LEU A 121 11.06 -10.82 19.85
CA LEU A 121 11.65 -10.92 18.50
C LEU A 121 11.20 -9.76 17.63
N PHE A 122 9.90 -9.48 17.57
CA PHE A 122 9.36 -8.42 16.70
C PHE A 122 9.72 -7.03 17.19
N SER A 123 9.88 -6.82 18.50
CA SER A 123 10.45 -5.59 19.04
C SER A 123 11.85 -5.34 18.48
N LYS A 124 12.76 -6.33 18.54
CA LYS A 124 14.12 -6.19 18.01
C LYS A 124 14.15 -6.00 16.49
N ILE A 125 13.29 -6.70 15.74
CA ILE A 125 13.18 -6.54 14.28
C ILE A 125 12.68 -5.13 13.93
N SER A 126 11.73 -4.59 14.68
CA SER A 126 11.15 -3.27 14.45
C SER A 126 12.22 -2.17 14.50
N ASP A 127 13.14 -2.26 15.47
CA ASP A 127 14.24 -1.30 15.59
C ASP A 127 15.18 -1.34 14.38
N ILE A 128 15.52 -2.54 13.91
CA ILE A 128 16.35 -2.74 12.71
C ILE A 128 15.62 -2.24 11.47
N TRP A 129 14.33 -2.54 11.34
CA TRP A 129 13.51 -2.06 10.23
C TRP A 129 13.45 -0.53 10.20
N ALA A 130 13.23 0.11 11.34
CA ALA A 130 13.21 1.56 11.46
C ALA A 130 14.56 2.16 11.03
N ALA A 131 15.68 1.56 11.43
CA ALA A 131 17.01 1.99 11.01
C ALA A 131 17.25 1.83 9.49
N ILE A 132 16.82 0.71 8.89
CA ILE A 132 16.90 0.48 7.44
C ILE A 132 16.05 1.52 6.70
N ARG A 133 14.81 1.73 7.14
CA ARG A 133 13.89 2.70 6.54
C ARG A 133 14.40 4.12 6.62
N ALA A 134 14.96 4.51 7.76
CA ALA A 134 15.56 5.84 7.93
C ALA A 134 16.70 6.07 6.93
N ARG A 135 17.56 5.07 6.72
CA ARG A 135 18.64 5.11 5.73
C ARG A 135 18.10 5.22 4.29
N GLU A 136 17.12 4.40 3.93
CA GLU A 136 16.47 4.44 2.60
C GLU A 136 15.84 5.81 2.32
N ILE A 137 15.21 6.43 3.33
CA ILE A 137 14.63 7.78 3.23
C ILE A 137 15.73 8.83 3.05
N GLU A 138 16.85 8.71 3.76
CA GLU A 138 17.96 9.65 3.63
C GLU A 138 18.65 9.54 2.26
N GLU A 139 18.88 8.32 1.78
CA GLU A 139 19.46 8.06 0.45
C GLU A 139 18.54 8.54 -0.67
N SER A 140 17.23 8.28 -0.58
CA SER A 140 16.26 8.79 -1.55
C SER A 140 16.21 10.32 -1.56
N LYS A 141 16.24 10.98 -0.39
CA LYS A 141 16.35 12.44 -0.30
C LYS A 141 17.66 12.95 -0.92
N LYS A 142 18.79 12.29 -0.68
CA LYS A 142 20.07 12.64 -1.29
C LYS A 142 20.02 12.50 -2.80
N LEU A 143 19.42 11.43 -3.33
CA LEU A 143 19.26 11.21 -4.77
C LEU A 143 18.38 12.29 -5.41
N LEU A 144 17.24 12.62 -4.81
CA LEU A 144 16.36 13.70 -5.27
C LEU A 144 17.09 15.05 -5.26
N ASN A 145 17.78 15.39 -4.17
CA ASN A 145 18.55 16.63 -4.06
C ASN A 145 19.76 16.65 -5.01
N SER A 146 20.34 15.49 -5.34
CA SER A 146 21.45 15.39 -6.32
C SER A 146 20.96 15.42 -7.77
N GLN A 147 19.72 15.00 -8.05
CA GLN A 147 19.05 15.24 -9.33
C GLN A 147 18.70 16.72 -9.53
N GLU A 148 18.52 17.50 -8.45
CA GLU A 148 18.44 18.96 -8.50
C GLU A 148 19.80 19.66 -8.74
N LEU A 149 20.93 18.91 -8.75
CA LEU A 149 22.29 19.44 -8.85
C LEU A 149 23.01 19.09 -10.17
N ALA A 150 22.30 18.69 -11.22
CA ALA A 150 22.82 18.80 -12.58
C ALA A 150 22.47 20.20 -13.11
N PRO A 151 23.43 21.15 -13.16
CA PRO A 151 23.17 22.45 -13.75
C PRO A 151 23.37 22.32 -15.26
N ASP A 152 22.28 22.10 -15.99
CA ASP A 152 22.20 22.56 -17.37
C ASP A 152 20.92 23.37 -17.58
N MET A 153 21.12 24.52 -18.23
CA MET A 153 20.33 25.74 -18.07
C MET A 153 19.07 25.77 -18.93
N PHE A 154 18.10 24.88 -18.72
CA PHE A 154 16.72 25.04 -19.20
C PHE A 154 15.78 24.38 -18.16
N ASP A 155 14.52 24.77 -18.06
CA ASP A 155 13.47 23.87 -17.52
C ASP A 155 13.08 23.77 -16.04
N ASN A 156 13.43 24.72 -15.17
CA ASN A 156 12.70 24.87 -13.88
C ASN A 156 11.17 25.07 -14.07
N LYS A 157 10.75 25.59 -15.24
CA LYS A 157 9.34 25.72 -15.63
C LYS A 157 8.73 24.40 -16.11
N VAL A 158 9.45 23.62 -16.91
CA VAL A 158 8.93 22.37 -17.48
C VAL A 158 8.84 21.28 -16.41
N THR A 159 9.84 21.14 -15.55
CA THR A 159 9.78 20.20 -14.42
C THR A 159 8.60 20.51 -13.49
N GLY A 160 8.33 21.79 -13.24
CA GLY A 160 7.14 22.23 -12.49
C GLY A 160 5.82 21.87 -13.17
N LEU A 161 5.75 21.96 -14.51
CA LEU A 161 4.58 21.55 -15.28
C LEU A 161 4.38 20.04 -15.24
N ILE A 162 5.42 19.24 -15.46
CA ILE A 162 5.35 17.76 -15.41
C ILE A 162 4.77 17.30 -14.07
N ASN A 163 5.30 17.81 -12.96
CA ASN A 163 4.82 17.47 -11.62
C ASN A 163 3.34 17.85 -11.41
N CYS A 164 2.89 18.98 -11.96
CA CYS A 164 1.48 19.38 -11.89
C CYS A 164 0.58 18.41 -12.66
N PHE A 165 1.01 17.98 -13.85
CA PHE A 165 0.25 17.04 -14.68
C PHE A 165 0.17 15.65 -14.03
N GLU A 166 1.27 15.12 -13.50
CA GLU A 166 1.27 13.80 -12.82
C GLU A 166 0.34 13.77 -11.60
N LYS A 167 0.33 14.87 -10.82
CA LYS A 167 -0.55 15.00 -9.65
C LYS A 167 -2.03 15.01 -10.02
N GLU A 168 -2.41 15.76 -11.06
CA GLU A 168 -3.80 15.86 -11.52
C GLU A 168 -4.27 14.60 -12.27
N PHE A 169 -3.37 13.91 -12.98
CA PHE A 169 -3.70 12.67 -13.68
C PHE A 169 -3.64 11.43 -12.79
N GLY A 170 -2.99 11.51 -11.62
CA GLY A 170 -2.86 10.40 -10.67
C GLY A 170 -2.00 9.25 -11.19
N ARG A 171 -1.14 9.51 -12.19
CA ARG A 171 -0.22 8.53 -12.79
C ARG A 171 1.03 9.22 -13.32
N PRO A 172 2.16 8.50 -13.46
CA PRO A 172 3.32 9.02 -14.17
C PRO A 172 3.00 9.26 -15.65
N LEU A 173 3.66 10.25 -16.24
CA LEU A 173 3.52 10.58 -17.66
C LEU A 173 4.41 9.67 -18.53
N SER A 174 3.93 9.39 -19.75
CA SER A 174 4.72 8.75 -20.80
C SER A 174 5.77 9.72 -21.36
N PRO A 175 6.91 9.22 -21.88
CA PRO A 175 7.91 10.06 -22.54
C PRO A 175 7.33 10.97 -23.65
N ILE A 176 6.33 10.49 -24.39
CA ILE A 176 5.64 11.26 -25.45
C ILE A 176 4.78 12.38 -24.85
N GLU A 177 4.20 12.17 -23.67
CA GLU A 177 3.40 13.16 -22.95
C GLU A 177 4.29 14.26 -22.36
N VAL A 178 5.49 13.91 -21.90
CA VAL A 178 6.51 14.85 -21.44
C VAL A 178 7.00 15.74 -22.59
N GLU A 179 7.34 15.17 -23.74
CA GLU A 179 7.74 15.92 -24.94
C GLU A 179 6.65 16.93 -25.36
N GLN A 180 5.37 16.56 -25.20
CA GLN A 180 4.26 17.44 -25.51
C GLN A 180 4.14 18.64 -24.53
N ILE A 181 4.47 18.44 -23.25
CA ILE A 181 4.53 19.52 -22.24
C ILE A 181 5.70 20.46 -22.54
N GLU A 182 6.86 19.91 -22.92
CA GLU A 182 8.02 20.67 -23.36
C GLU A 182 7.68 21.58 -24.56
N GLN A 183 6.98 21.03 -25.56
CA GLN A 183 6.52 21.80 -26.72
C GLN A 183 5.57 22.94 -26.34
N TRP A 184 4.67 22.74 -25.37
CA TRP A 184 3.78 23.80 -24.88
C TRP A 184 4.54 24.86 -24.08
N ALA A 185 5.47 24.45 -23.23
CA ALA A 185 6.29 25.35 -22.42
C ALA A 185 7.24 26.22 -23.26
N ALA A 186 7.67 25.71 -24.42
CA ALA A 186 8.44 26.49 -25.40
C ALA A 186 7.59 27.56 -26.13
N GLY A 187 6.27 27.34 -26.25
CA GLY A 187 5.37 28.17 -27.05
C GLY A 187 4.41 29.07 -26.27
N ALA A 188 4.24 28.84 -24.96
CA ALA A 188 3.32 29.57 -24.07
C ALA A 188 3.86 29.63 -22.64
N ASP A 189 3.43 30.63 -21.86
CA ASP A 189 3.83 30.71 -20.45
C ASP A 189 3.27 29.54 -19.63
N ALA A 190 4.07 29.03 -18.68
CA ALA A 190 3.72 27.90 -17.83
C ALA A 190 2.39 28.10 -17.08
N SER A 191 2.06 29.34 -16.68
CA SER A 191 0.78 29.65 -16.03
C SER A 191 -0.44 29.40 -16.93
N LEU A 192 -0.33 29.64 -18.25
CA LEU A 192 -1.39 29.31 -19.20
C LEU A 192 -1.56 27.80 -19.35
N VAL A 193 -0.45 27.05 -19.37
CA VAL A 193 -0.50 25.59 -19.47
C VAL A 193 -1.18 24.97 -18.24
N VAL A 194 -0.87 25.46 -17.03
CA VAL A 194 -1.55 25.03 -15.78
C VAL A 194 -3.04 25.38 -15.80
N GLU A 195 -3.42 26.56 -16.29
CA GLU A 195 -4.84 26.94 -16.37
C GLU A 195 -5.61 26.13 -17.42
N ALA A 196 -4.98 25.76 -18.54
CA ALA A 196 -5.57 24.85 -19.52
C ALA A 196 -5.78 23.44 -18.92
N LEU A 197 -4.81 22.93 -18.16
CA LEU A 197 -4.92 21.69 -17.40
C LEU A 197 -6.10 21.75 -16.41
N ARG A 198 -6.17 22.80 -15.59
CA ARG A 198 -7.24 23.00 -14.60
C ARG A 198 -8.63 22.94 -15.24
N ARG A 199 -8.81 23.56 -16.41
CA ARG A 199 -10.08 23.52 -17.17
C ARG A 199 -10.41 22.13 -17.68
N ALA A 200 -9.42 21.39 -18.15
CA ALA A 200 -9.59 20.02 -18.61
C ALA A 200 -10.04 19.10 -17.46
N VAL A 201 -9.43 19.24 -16.28
CA VAL A 201 -9.79 18.52 -15.06
C VAL A 201 -11.21 18.86 -14.61
N LEU A 202 -11.55 20.16 -14.48
CA LEU A 202 -12.88 20.61 -14.09
C LEU A 202 -13.98 20.17 -15.08
N GLY A 203 -13.63 20.04 -16.36
CA GLY A 203 -14.52 19.52 -17.40
C GLY A 203 -14.61 17.99 -17.45
N GLY A 204 -13.92 17.27 -16.57
CA GLY A 204 -13.85 15.80 -16.54
C GLY A 204 -13.09 15.18 -17.72
N LYS A 205 -12.28 15.96 -18.44
CA LYS A 205 -11.62 15.58 -19.70
C LYS A 205 -10.10 15.63 -19.56
N HIS A 206 -9.53 14.66 -18.84
CA HIS A 206 -8.10 14.47 -18.64
C HIS A 206 -7.43 13.91 -19.91
N ASN A 207 -7.41 14.71 -20.99
CA ASN A 207 -6.88 14.30 -22.29
C ASN A 207 -5.99 15.40 -22.89
N PHE A 208 -4.75 15.06 -23.20
CA PHE A 208 -3.76 15.97 -23.80
C PHE A 208 -4.25 16.62 -25.10
N LYS A 209 -5.04 15.90 -25.92
CA LYS A 209 -5.66 16.46 -27.13
C LYS A 209 -6.62 17.60 -26.81
N TYR A 210 -7.34 17.50 -25.69
CA TYR A 210 -8.26 18.54 -25.24
C TYR A 210 -7.50 19.76 -24.71
N ILE A 211 -6.47 19.54 -23.90
CA ILE A 211 -5.58 20.60 -23.39
C ILE A 211 -4.91 21.33 -24.55
N ASN A 212 -4.41 20.62 -25.55
CA ASN A 212 -3.84 21.20 -26.77
C ASN A 212 -4.85 22.10 -27.50
N SER A 213 -6.10 21.66 -27.58
CA SER A 213 -7.15 22.41 -28.29
C SER A 213 -7.42 23.76 -27.60
N ILE A 214 -7.42 23.79 -26.26
CA ILE A 214 -7.56 25.02 -25.47
C ILE A 214 -6.37 25.96 -25.73
N LEU A 215 -5.14 25.43 -25.69
CA LEU A 215 -3.93 26.22 -25.90
C LEU A 215 -3.83 26.79 -27.33
N VAL A 216 -4.20 26.00 -28.34
CA VAL A 216 -4.26 26.45 -29.74
C VAL A 216 -5.32 27.54 -29.93
N GLU A 217 -6.49 27.40 -29.30
CA GLU A 217 -7.55 28.41 -29.33
C GLU A 217 -7.10 29.72 -28.68
N TRP A 218 -6.40 29.67 -27.55
CA TRP A 218 -5.85 30.86 -26.90
C TRP A 218 -4.76 31.52 -27.74
N LYS A 219 -3.87 30.72 -28.35
CA LYS A 219 -2.85 31.22 -29.29
C LYS A 219 -3.48 31.92 -30.50
N LYS A 220 -4.57 31.37 -31.04
CA LYS A 220 -5.31 31.97 -32.18
C LYS A 220 -5.98 33.29 -31.81
N ASN A 221 -6.45 33.44 -30.56
CA ASN A 221 -7.05 34.67 -30.05
C ASN A 221 -6.01 35.63 -29.42
N ASN A 222 -4.72 35.35 -29.59
CA ASN A 222 -3.58 36.12 -29.07
C ASN A 222 -3.63 36.37 -27.55
N ILE A 223 -4.14 35.39 -26.79
CA ILE A 223 -4.24 35.43 -25.33
C ILE A 223 -2.90 34.99 -24.75
N ARG A 224 -2.25 35.88 -23.99
CA ARG A 224 -0.90 35.66 -23.44
C ARG A 224 -0.79 35.85 -21.93
N THR A 225 -1.85 36.28 -21.26
CA THR A 225 -1.87 36.52 -19.81
C THR A 225 -3.12 35.91 -19.19
N LEU A 226 -3.04 35.57 -17.90
CA LEU A 226 -4.17 35.03 -17.15
C LEU A 226 -5.37 36.00 -17.16
N ASP A 227 -5.12 37.30 -17.01
CA ASP A 227 -6.17 38.33 -17.08
C ASP A 227 -6.90 38.35 -18.43
N ALA A 228 -6.17 38.09 -19.53
CA ALA A 228 -6.76 38.01 -20.86
C ALA A 228 -7.59 36.73 -21.06
N VAL A 229 -7.23 35.64 -20.38
CA VAL A 229 -8.03 34.41 -20.35
C VAL A 229 -9.38 34.68 -19.66
N GLU A 230 -9.39 35.35 -18.51
CA GLU A 230 -10.64 35.69 -17.81
C GLU A 230 -11.54 36.63 -18.62
N GLN A 231 -10.95 37.62 -19.30
CA GLN A 231 -11.68 38.51 -20.20
C GLN A 231 -12.31 37.73 -21.35
N TYR A 232 -11.56 36.83 -21.96
CA TYR A 232 -12.04 35.97 -23.03
C TYR A 232 -13.21 35.08 -22.57
N ASP A 233 -13.14 34.50 -21.37
CA ASP A 233 -14.23 33.70 -20.82
C ASP A 233 -15.47 34.54 -20.56
N ARG A 234 -15.32 35.74 -19.99
CA ARG A 234 -16.45 36.67 -19.79
C ARG A 234 -17.14 36.99 -21.11
N ASP A 235 -16.38 37.22 -22.18
CA ASP A 235 -16.91 37.53 -23.49
C ASP A 235 -17.48 36.30 -24.21
N PHE A 236 -16.93 35.11 -23.98
CA PHE A 236 -17.48 33.84 -24.46
C PHE A 236 -18.81 33.52 -23.76
N HIS A 237 -18.90 33.70 -22.44
CA HIS A 237 -20.13 33.52 -21.67
C HIS A 237 -21.20 34.55 -22.05
N LYS A 238 -20.85 35.83 -22.30
CA LYS A 238 -21.78 36.84 -22.80
C LYS A 238 -22.32 36.50 -24.19
N ARG A 239 -21.45 36.04 -25.11
CA ARG A 239 -21.85 35.57 -26.45
C ARG A 239 -22.76 34.35 -26.38
N ARG A 240 -22.45 33.37 -25.51
CA ARG A 240 -23.25 32.15 -25.34
C ARG A 240 -24.57 32.41 -24.62
N ALA A 241 -24.60 33.31 -23.64
CA ALA A 241 -25.82 33.75 -22.95
C ALA A 241 -26.73 34.55 -23.90
N GLY A 242 -26.16 35.38 -24.79
CA GLY A 242 -26.90 36.08 -25.84
C GLY A 242 -27.56 35.14 -26.85
N LEU A 243 -26.94 34.00 -27.18
CA LEU A 243 -27.57 32.95 -27.99
C LEU A 243 -28.64 32.16 -27.23
N LYS A 244 -28.45 31.86 -25.94
CA LYS A 244 -29.41 31.09 -25.13
C LYS A 244 -30.66 31.89 -24.73
N LYS A 245 -30.53 33.21 -24.54
CA LYS A 245 -31.66 34.11 -24.22
C LYS A 245 -32.65 34.29 -25.39
N ARG A 246 -32.29 33.87 -26.60
CA ARG A 246 -33.19 33.80 -27.75
C ARG A 246 -34.03 32.51 -27.79
N CYS A 247 -33.74 31.50 -26.96
CA CYS A 247 -34.34 30.16 -27.10
C CYS A 247 -34.94 29.54 -25.83
N ALA A 248 -35.00 30.22 -24.67
CA ALA A 248 -35.59 29.63 -23.45
C ALA A 248 -36.46 30.64 -22.68
N GLY A 249 -37.77 30.44 -22.75
CA GLY A 249 -38.77 31.12 -21.91
C GLY A 249 -38.83 30.57 -20.48
N PRO A 250 -39.44 31.29 -19.53
CA PRO A 250 -39.29 31.05 -18.10
C PRO A 250 -40.31 30.03 -17.55
N GLY A 251 -39.83 28.99 -16.87
CA GLY A 251 -40.64 28.24 -15.92
C GLY A 251 -40.13 26.82 -15.64
N GLU A 252 -39.36 26.63 -14.57
CA GLU A 252 -39.46 25.43 -13.70
C GLU A 252 -38.63 25.61 -12.41
N VAL A 253 -39.22 25.20 -11.29
CA VAL A 253 -38.69 25.29 -9.91
C VAL A 253 -38.20 23.89 -9.48
N PRO A 254 -37.08 23.71 -8.76
CA PRO A 254 -36.61 22.39 -8.33
C PRO A 254 -37.16 21.96 -6.95
N ALA A 255 -37.39 20.66 -6.79
CA ALA A 255 -37.83 19.98 -5.56
C ALA A 255 -36.63 19.57 -4.66
N PRO A 256 -36.82 19.30 -3.34
CA PRO A 256 -35.74 19.23 -2.35
C PRO A 256 -35.16 17.83 -2.07
N GLU A 257 -33.94 17.81 -1.51
CA GLU A 257 -33.08 16.66 -1.18
C GLU A 257 -33.24 16.13 0.27
N ASP A 258 -33.08 14.81 0.46
CA ASP A 258 -33.04 14.11 1.76
C ASP A 258 -31.59 13.81 2.22
N SER A 259 -31.11 14.39 3.33
CA SER A 259 -29.69 14.35 3.76
C SER A 259 -29.39 13.83 5.18
N LYS A 260 -30.35 13.26 5.92
CA LYS A 260 -30.15 12.97 7.36
C LYS A 260 -29.61 11.58 7.72
N THR A 261 -29.58 10.62 6.79
CA THR A 261 -29.25 9.22 7.11
C THR A 261 -27.74 8.91 7.08
N ASP A 262 -26.95 9.74 6.39
CA ASP A 262 -25.54 9.44 6.09
C ASP A 262 -24.55 9.89 7.19
N SER A 263 -24.95 10.88 8.01
CA SER A 263 -24.12 11.44 9.08
C SER A 263 -23.94 10.48 10.27
N LYS A 264 -24.98 9.70 10.60
CA LYS A 264 -24.94 8.77 11.76
C LYS A 264 -24.02 7.56 11.52
N LYS A 265 -23.93 7.08 10.27
CA LYS A 265 -23.06 5.95 9.91
C LYS A 265 -21.58 6.33 9.98
N LYS A 266 -21.22 7.54 9.55
CA LYS A 266 -19.84 8.06 9.60
C LYS A 266 -19.34 8.34 11.02
N ALA A 267 -20.23 8.72 11.94
CA ALA A 267 -19.87 8.94 13.35
C ALA A 267 -19.53 7.64 14.09
N PHE A 268 -20.23 6.54 13.79
CA PHE A 268 -19.98 5.23 14.41
C PHE A 268 -18.61 4.65 14.03
N ILE A 269 -18.23 4.73 12.75
CA ILE A 269 -16.97 4.19 12.23
C ILE A 269 -15.74 4.88 12.86
N ARG A 270 -15.82 6.17 13.22
CA ARG A 270 -14.71 6.90 13.85
C ARG A 270 -14.39 6.47 15.28
N THR A 271 -15.31 5.79 15.96
CA THR A 271 -15.13 5.42 17.38
C THR A 271 -14.33 4.12 17.55
N LEU A 272 -14.09 3.38 16.47
CA LEU A 272 -13.43 2.06 16.49
C LEU A 272 -11.90 2.11 16.35
N TYR A 273 -11.30 3.30 16.21
CA TYR A 273 -9.87 3.49 15.86
C TYR A 273 -9.14 4.49 16.77
N ILE A 274 -9.61 4.69 18.00
CA ILE A 274 -8.88 5.39 19.08
C ILE A 274 -8.57 4.36 20.15
#